data_AF-A0AAW4EQM1-F1
#
_entry.id   AF-A0AAW4EQM1-F1
#
_cell.length_a   1.000
_cell.length_b   1.000
_cell.length_c   1.000
_cell.angle_alpha   90.00
_cell.angle_beta   90.00
_cell.angle_gamma   90.00
#
_symmetry.space_group_name_H-M   'P 1'
#
loop_
_entity.id
_entity.type
_entity.pdbx_description
1 polymer ?
#
loop_
_entity_poly.entity_id
_entity_poly.type
_entity_poly.pdbx_seq_one_letter_code
_entity_poly.pdbx_strand_id
1 'polypeptide(L)'
;MGNQAATSSSTGPIGLADALFTQTQQRVLALLFGQDRRDFSISELISGSGAGSGAVQREVAKLVASGLVEQRKVGNQKRYRAFAGSPIHAELVALVHKTIGLAQPLRDALQPLQDQIAAAFVFGSVAKRTDSAHSDIDLMLVSDTLGYAELMAVLDPLEDRLGRPVNPTLYTHDELNDRLHKGNAFLQRVLEQPKLWVIGGMDDLAIAEPGRAG
;
A
#
# COMPACT_ATOMS: atom_id res chain seq x y z
N MET A 1 -37.93 12.96 34.17
CA MET A 1 -37.95 11.67 33.45
C MET A 1 -36.72 11.61 32.56
N GLY A 2 -35.80 10.70 32.87
CA GLY A 2 -34.51 10.58 32.19
C GLY A 2 -34.67 9.95 30.83
N ASN A 3 -34.03 10.54 29.83
CA ASN A 3 -33.91 9.95 28.51
C ASN A 3 -32.65 9.09 28.49
N GLN A 4 -32.82 7.79 28.31
CA GLN A 4 -31.74 6.91 27.90
C GLN A 4 -31.35 7.28 26.47
N ALA A 5 -30.06 7.47 26.20
CA ALA A 5 -29.52 7.36 24.86
C ALA A 5 -28.31 6.43 24.94
N ALA A 6 -28.55 5.18 24.55
CA ALA A 6 -27.52 4.20 24.27
C ALA A 6 -26.58 4.76 23.20
N THR A 7 -25.29 4.91 23.52
CA THR A 7 -24.24 5.03 22.52
C THR A 7 -23.67 3.65 22.27
N SER A 8 -24.38 2.85 21.49
CA SER A 8 -23.76 1.73 20.77
C SER A 8 -22.76 2.32 19.78
N SER A 9 -21.52 2.53 20.22
CA SER A 9 -20.42 2.86 19.31
C SER A 9 -20.17 1.65 18.43
N SER A 10 -20.61 1.70 17.18
CA SER A 10 -20.20 0.73 16.17
C SER A 10 -18.72 0.96 15.88
N THR A 11 -17.85 0.36 16.68
CA THR A 11 -16.42 0.34 16.39
C THR A 11 -16.27 -0.55 15.18
N GLY A 12 -16.16 0.06 13.99
CA GLY A 12 -15.71 -0.65 12.81
C GLY A 12 -14.38 -1.35 13.10
N PRO A 13 -14.02 -2.40 12.34
CA PRO A 13 -12.77 -3.12 12.57
C PRO A 13 -11.60 -2.14 12.57
N ILE A 14 -10.85 -2.11 13.69
CA ILE A 14 -9.66 -1.27 13.84
C ILE A 14 -8.50 -1.99 13.17
N GLY A 15 -7.91 -1.37 12.14
CA GLY A 15 -6.74 -1.92 11.47
C GLY A 15 -5.49 -1.88 12.35
N LEU A 16 -4.50 -2.73 12.05
CA LEU A 16 -3.24 -2.80 12.82
C LEU A 16 -2.54 -1.44 12.93
N ALA A 17 -2.48 -0.69 11.82
CA ALA A 17 -1.84 0.62 11.81
C ALA A 17 -2.61 1.67 12.60
N ASP A 18 -3.94 1.62 12.56
CA ASP A 18 -4.82 2.55 13.28
C ASP A 18 -4.74 2.34 14.79
N ALA A 19 -4.49 1.10 15.24
CA ALA A 19 -4.26 0.80 16.64
C ALA A 19 -2.94 1.36 17.19
N LEU A 20 -1.93 1.56 16.32
CA LEU A 20 -0.57 1.95 16.73
C LEU A 20 -0.25 3.42 16.48
N PHE A 21 -0.80 4.01 15.42
CA PHE A 21 -0.36 5.29 14.90
C PHE A 21 -1.53 6.16 14.46
N THR A 22 -1.40 7.46 14.68
CA THR A 22 -2.30 8.45 14.08
C THR A 22 -2.21 8.41 12.55
N GLN A 23 -3.26 8.86 11.86
CA GLN A 23 -3.28 8.85 10.40
C GLN A 23 -2.10 9.62 9.77
N THR A 24 -1.72 10.78 10.35
CA THR A 24 -0.55 11.55 9.90
C THR A 24 0.75 10.77 10.09
N GLN A 25 0.93 10.12 11.24
CA GLN A 25 2.10 9.27 11.49
C GLN A 25 2.20 8.15 10.48
N GLN A 26 1.09 7.45 10.22
CA GLN A 26 1.07 6.39 9.22
C GLN A 26 1.55 6.90 7.86
N ARG A 27 1.01 8.02 7.39
CA ARG A 27 1.37 8.60 6.08
C ARG A 27 2.84 9.02 6.00
N VAL A 28 3.37 9.63 7.06
CA VAL A 28 4.78 10.05 7.11
C VAL A 28 5.72 8.83 7.20
N LEU A 29 5.39 7.86 8.05
CA LEU A 29 6.18 6.64 8.21
C LEU A 29 6.17 5.77 6.94
N ALA A 30 5.02 5.65 6.27
CA ALA A 30 4.91 4.92 5.01
C ALA A 30 5.83 5.49 3.92
N LEU A 31 5.99 6.82 3.85
CA LEU A 31 6.91 7.44 2.90
C LEU A 31 8.37 7.22 3.30
N LEU A 32 8.72 7.53 4.55
CA LEU A 32 10.11 7.57 4.99
C LEU A 32 10.72 6.18 5.23
N PHE A 33 9.96 5.24 5.77
CA PHE A 33 10.42 3.89 6.08
C PHE A 33 9.94 2.84 5.09
N GLY A 34 8.89 3.14 4.30
CA GLY A 34 8.51 2.29 3.16
C GLY A 34 9.51 2.37 2.01
N GLN A 35 10.17 3.52 1.84
CA GLN A 35 11.27 3.77 0.91
C GLN A 35 12.48 4.31 1.68
N ASP A 36 12.98 3.53 2.65
CA ASP A 36 14.03 3.91 3.63
C ASP A 36 15.33 4.45 3.01
N ARG A 37 15.63 4.09 1.76
CA ARG A 37 16.81 4.58 1.03
C ARG A 37 16.58 5.89 0.26
N ARG A 38 15.34 6.32 0.07
CA ARG A 38 14.99 7.50 -0.71
C ARG A 38 15.11 8.77 0.11
N ASP A 39 15.74 9.79 -0.47
CA ASP A 39 15.69 11.14 0.04
C ASP A 39 14.39 11.84 -0.37
N PHE A 40 13.75 12.55 0.56
CA PHE A 40 12.56 13.37 0.31
C PHE A 40 12.80 14.84 0.67
N SER A 41 12.20 15.76 -0.08
CA SER A 41 11.98 17.13 0.38
C SER A 41 10.76 17.18 1.31
N ILE A 42 10.66 18.26 2.10
CA ILE A 42 9.46 18.47 2.92
C ILE A 42 8.19 18.60 2.06
N SER A 43 8.30 19.20 0.86
CA SER A 43 7.18 19.35 -0.06
C SER A 43 6.71 18.01 -0.61
N GLU A 44 7.65 17.10 -0.94
CA GLU A 44 7.31 15.72 -1.32
C GLU A 44 6.60 14.97 -0.19
N LEU A 45 7.05 15.14 1.06
CA LEU A 45 6.40 14.51 2.22
C LEU A 45 5.00 15.07 2.46
N ILE A 46 4.81 16.39 2.34
CA ILE A 46 3.51 17.03 2.50
C ILE A 46 2.56 16.54 1.39
N SER A 47 2.97 16.63 0.13
CA SER A 47 2.17 16.22 -1.01
C SER A 47 1.85 14.72 -0.97
N GLY A 48 2.85 13.87 -0.75
CA GLY A 48 2.67 12.41 -0.72
C GLY A 48 1.89 11.92 0.50
N SER A 49 1.88 12.64 1.61
CA SER A 49 1.10 12.25 2.79
C SER A 49 -0.40 12.54 2.63
N GLY A 50 -0.78 13.51 1.79
CA GLY A 50 -2.14 14.05 1.75
C GLY A 50 -2.65 14.61 3.08
N ALA A 51 -1.76 14.89 4.04
CA ALA A 51 -2.07 15.42 5.36
C ALA A 51 -1.75 16.93 5.44
N GLY A 52 -2.27 17.60 6.47
CA GLY A 52 -2.04 19.03 6.67
C GLY A 52 -0.54 19.35 6.86
N SER A 53 -0.04 20.33 6.11
CA SER A 53 1.39 20.72 6.07
C SER A 53 2.03 20.85 7.46
N GLY A 54 1.39 21.58 8.37
CA GLY A 54 1.92 21.77 9.73
C GLY A 54 1.99 20.48 10.55
N ALA A 55 1.06 19.53 10.34
CA ALA A 55 1.09 18.25 11.03
C ALA A 55 2.24 17.37 10.52
N VAL A 56 2.44 17.33 9.20
CA VAL A 56 3.57 16.62 8.57
C VAL A 56 4.90 17.18 9.05
N GLN A 57 5.07 18.51 9.03
CA GLN A 57 6.29 19.15 9.48
C GLN A 57 6.62 18.85 10.94
N ARG A 58 5.61 18.86 11.83
CA ARG A 58 5.80 18.49 13.24
C ARG A 58 6.24 17.03 13.41
N GLU A 59 5.63 16.11 12.67
CA GLU A 59 6.00 14.69 12.76
C GLU A 59 7.42 14.46 12.23
N VAL A 60 7.76 15.04 11.08
CA VAL A 60 9.12 14.95 10.52
C VAL A 60 10.15 15.56 11.48
N ALA A 61 9.85 16.72 12.08
CA ALA A 61 10.74 17.35 13.06
C ALA A 61 10.95 16.46 14.29
N LYS A 62 9.91 15.79 14.79
CA LYS A 62 10.00 14.83 15.90
C LYS A 62 10.87 13.61 15.54
N LEU A 63 10.71 13.06 14.34
CA LEU A 63 11.53 11.94 13.85
C LEU A 63 13.00 12.35 13.68
N VAL A 64 13.26 13.58 13.24
CA VAL A 64 14.62 14.12 13.16
C VAL A 64 15.22 14.32 14.54
N ALA A 65 14.48 14.92 15.47
CA ALA A 65 14.95 15.18 16.83
C ALA A 65 15.26 13.89 17.62
N SER A 66 14.59 12.79 17.28
CA SER A 66 14.83 11.47 17.90
C SER A 66 15.94 10.66 17.21
N GLY A 67 16.48 11.13 16.08
CA GLY A 67 17.49 10.39 15.31
C GLY A 67 16.92 9.23 14.50
N LEU A 68 15.60 9.15 14.32
CA LEU A 68 14.97 8.14 13.44
C LEU A 68 15.04 8.55 11.97
N VAL A 69 15.11 9.85 11.70
CA VAL A 69 15.23 10.44 10.36
C VAL A 69 16.43 11.37 10.38
N GLU A 70 17.28 11.29 9.36
CA GLU A 70 18.34 12.26 9.17
C GLU A 70 17.87 13.41 8.29
N GLN A 71 18.30 14.63 8.63
CA GLN A 71 18.15 15.80 7.77
C GLN A 71 19.52 16.16 7.18
N ARG A 72 19.62 16.12 5.87
CA ARG A 72 20.84 16.50 5.13
C ARG A 72 20.59 17.72 4.27
N LYS A 73 21.59 18.58 4.13
CA LYS A 73 21.55 19.71 3.19
C LYS A 73 22.22 19.26 1.90
N VAL A 74 21.47 19.18 0.81
CA VAL A 74 21.98 18.89 -0.54
C VAL A 74 21.79 20.14 -1.38
N GLY A 75 22.89 20.83 -1.67
CA GLY A 75 22.85 22.18 -2.24
C GLY A 75 22.15 23.16 -1.29
N ASN A 76 21.07 23.80 -1.76
CA ASN A 76 20.24 24.68 -0.93
C ASN A 76 18.97 24.00 -0.37
N GLN A 77 18.78 22.70 -0.62
CA GLN A 77 17.56 21.98 -0.22
C GLN A 77 17.82 21.09 1.00
N LYS A 78 16.86 21.09 1.93
CA LYS A 78 16.79 20.11 3.03
C LYS A 78 16.18 18.82 2.50
N ARG A 79 16.89 17.71 2.71
CA ARG A 79 16.46 16.35 2.38
C ARG A 79 16.30 15.54 3.66
N TYR A 80 15.31 14.67 3.68
CA TYR A 80 14.94 13.82 4.81
C TYR A 80 14.93 12.37 4.36
N ARG A 81 15.52 11.49 5.17
CA ARG A 81 15.61 10.05 4.92
C ARG A 81 15.60 9.28 6.24
N ALA A 82 15.06 8.06 6.25
CA ALA A 82 15.21 7.17 7.41
C ALA A 82 16.70 7.00 7.76
N PHE A 83 17.05 7.14 9.03
CA PHE A 83 18.45 7.02 9.45
C PHE A 83 18.78 5.56 9.77
N ALA A 84 19.53 4.91 8.88
CA ALA A 84 19.93 3.51 9.01
C ALA A 84 20.79 3.23 10.26
N GLY A 85 21.39 4.25 10.89
CA GLY A 85 22.15 4.11 12.13
C GLY A 85 21.29 4.09 13.40
N SER A 86 19.96 4.24 13.30
CA SER A 86 19.07 4.11 14.44
C SER A 86 19.01 2.65 14.93
N PRO A 87 19.04 2.39 16.25
CA PRO A 87 18.96 1.03 16.79
C PRO A 87 17.64 0.32 16.52
N ILE A 88 16.59 1.05 16.12
CA ILE A 88 15.27 0.49 15.80
C ILE A 88 14.92 0.63 14.31
N HIS A 89 15.91 0.92 13.46
CA HIS A 89 15.68 1.15 12.03
C HIS A 89 15.04 -0.06 11.34
N ALA A 90 15.63 -1.24 11.52
CA ALA A 90 15.16 -2.46 10.86
C ALA A 90 13.74 -2.84 11.31
N GLU A 91 13.45 -2.68 12.59
CA GLU A 91 12.14 -2.93 13.19
C GLU A 91 11.08 -1.96 12.66
N LEU A 92 11.41 -0.67 12.51
CA LEU A 92 10.49 0.32 11.94
C LEU A 92 10.22 0.06 10.46
N VAL A 93 11.25 -0.27 9.67
CA VAL A 93 11.07 -0.65 8.26
C VAL A 93 10.18 -1.89 8.15
N ALA A 94 10.49 -2.93 8.92
CA ALA A 94 9.68 -4.16 8.94
C ALA A 94 8.24 -3.89 9.37
N LEU A 95 8.02 -3.10 10.43
CA LEU A 95 6.69 -2.74 10.91
C LEU A 95 5.91 -1.97 9.83
N VAL A 96 6.54 -1.01 9.17
CA VAL A 96 5.91 -0.22 8.11
C VAL A 96 5.56 -1.09 6.92
N HIS A 97 6.48 -1.94 6.45
CA HIS A 97 6.23 -2.88 5.35
C HIS A 97 5.09 -3.86 5.64
N LYS A 98 4.93 -4.28 6.89
CA LYS A 98 3.87 -5.20 7.34
C LYS A 98 2.52 -4.54 7.61
N THR A 99 2.42 -3.22 7.52
CA THR A 99 1.20 -2.48 7.87
C THR A 99 0.77 -1.49 6.80
N ILE A 100 1.56 -0.44 6.57
CA ILE A 100 1.16 0.74 5.79
C ILE A 100 2.02 1.01 4.55
N GLY A 101 3.13 0.28 4.40
CA GLY A 101 4.14 0.45 3.37
C GLY A 101 4.30 -0.77 2.46
N LEU A 102 3.23 -1.53 2.23
CA LEU A 102 3.27 -2.84 1.56
C LEU A 102 3.62 -2.77 0.06
N ALA A 103 3.40 -1.62 -0.60
CA ALA A 103 3.60 -1.49 -2.04
C ALA A 103 5.06 -1.72 -2.47
N GLN A 104 6.05 -1.27 -1.69
CA GLN A 104 7.46 -1.41 -2.06
C GLN A 104 7.94 -2.87 -1.96
N PRO A 105 7.70 -3.61 -0.86
CA PRO A 105 8.02 -5.04 -0.80
C PRO A 105 7.43 -5.87 -1.94
N LEU A 106 6.19 -5.59 -2.33
CA LEU A 106 5.53 -6.25 -3.47
C LEU A 106 6.18 -5.87 -4.80
N ARG A 107 6.48 -4.58 -5.00
CA ARG A 107 7.17 -4.09 -6.20
C ARG A 107 8.53 -4.75 -6.36
N ASP A 108 9.30 -4.85 -5.28
CA ASP A 108 10.62 -5.48 -5.29
C ASP A 108 10.51 -6.98 -5.63
N ALA A 109 9.52 -7.68 -5.08
CA ALA A 109 9.29 -9.09 -5.37
C ALA A 109 8.87 -9.33 -6.82
N LEU A 110 8.02 -8.46 -7.38
CA LEU A 110 7.53 -8.55 -8.76
C LEU A 110 8.51 -8.00 -9.80
N GLN A 111 9.60 -7.33 -9.38
CA GLN A 111 10.57 -6.71 -10.29
C GLN A 111 11.11 -7.66 -11.38
N PRO A 112 11.46 -8.94 -11.10
CA PRO A 112 11.94 -9.86 -12.12
C PRO A 112 10.90 -10.18 -13.21
N LEU A 113 9.62 -9.94 -12.92
CA LEU A 113 8.49 -10.27 -13.79
C LEU A 113 7.83 -9.02 -14.37
N GLN A 114 8.36 -7.81 -14.12
CA GLN A 114 7.61 -6.57 -14.36
C GLN A 114 7.18 -6.43 -15.83
N ASP A 115 8.02 -6.87 -16.78
CA ASP A 115 7.79 -6.69 -18.21
C ASP A 115 6.64 -7.58 -18.73
N GLN A 116 6.23 -8.58 -17.93
CA GLN A 116 5.09 -9.44 -18.22
C GLN A 116 3.80 -8.94 -17.56
N ILE A 117 3.88 -8.01 -16.60
CA ILE A 117 2.75 -7.57 -15.78
C ILE A 117 2.25 -6.23 -16.28
N ALA A 118 1.04 -6.19 -16.82
CA ALA A 118 0.40 -4.94 -17.23
C ALA A 118 0.01 -4.10 -16.00
N ALA A 119 -0.62 -4.75 -15.02
CA ALA A 119 -1.07 -4.10 -13.80
C ALA A 119 -0.99 -5.05 -12.60
N ALA A 120 -0.64 -4.51 -11.43
CA ALA A 120 -0.73 -5.22 -10.16
C ALA A 120 -1.15 -4.27 -9.04
N PHE A 121 -2.12 -4.68 -8.22
CA PHE A 121 -2.57 -3.88 -7.08
C PHE A 121 -3.14 -4.74 -5.96
N VAL A 122 -2.94 -4.27 -4.72
CA VAL A 122 -3.59 -4.87 -3.55
C VAL A 122 -5.00 -4.31 -3.40
N PHE A 123 -5.95 -5.17 -3.07
CA PHE A 123 -7.33 -4.81 -2.75
C PHE A 123 -7.72 -5.35 -1.38
N GLY A 124 -9.02 -5.35 -1.05
CA GLY A 124 -9.50 -5.95 0.20
C GLY A 124 -9.16 -5.14 1.44
N SER A 125 -8.95 -5.83 2.57
CA SER A 125 -8.83 -5.21 3.89
C SER A 125 -7.58 -4.31 4.02
N VAL A 126 -6.45 -4.72 3.42
CA VAL A 126 -5.19 -3.99 3.44
C VAL A 126 -5.30 -2.66 2.68
N ALA A 127 -5.86 -2.69 1.46
CA ALA A 127 -6.06 -1.46 0.69
C ALA A 127 -7.04 -0.48 1.37
N LYS A 128 -8.00 -1.02 2.14
CA LYS A 128 -8.95 -0.25 2.97
C LYS A 128 -8.37 0.19 4.31
N ARG A 129 -7.18 -0.31 4.71
CA ARG A 129 -6.55 -0.11 6.02
C ARG A 129 -7.39 -0.62 7.20
N THR A 130 -8.22 -1.62 6.95
CA THR A 130 -9.01 -2.31 7.98
C THR A 130 -8.48 -3.72 8.22
N ASP A 131 -7.23 -3.99 7.83
CA ASP A 131 -6.59 -5.29 8.00
C ASP A 131 -6.23 -5.55 9.46
N SER A 132 -6.47 -6.80 9.88
CA SER A 132 -6.20 -7.28 11.23
C SER A 132 -5.01 -8.23 11.24
N ALA A 133 -4.64 -8.73 12.42
CA ALA A 133 -3.60 -9.75 12.56
C ALA A 133 -3.89 -11.06 11.77
N HIS A 134 -5.15 -11.30 11.39
CA HIS A 134 -5.58 -12.49 10.65
C HIS A 134 -5.85 -12.22 9.16
N SER A 135 -5.62 -11.00 8.69
CA SER A 135 -5.84 -10.62 7.30
C SER A 135 -4.68 -11.08 6.41
N ASP A 136 -5.02 -11.64 5.28
CA ASP A 136 -4.16 -11.92 4.14
C ASP A 136 -3.97 -10.66 3.25
N ILE A 137 -3.08 -10.78 2.28
CA ILE A 137 -2.84 -9.75 1.26
C ILE A 137 -3.46 -10.20 -0.05
N ASP A 138 -4.62 -9.65 -0.38
CA ASP A 138 -5.28 -9.89 -1.68
C ASP A 138 -4.58 -9.09 -2.79
N LEU A 139 -3.91 -9.78 -3.72
CA LEU A 139 -3.16 -9.17 -4.82
C LEU A 139 -3.85 -9.48 -6.16
N MET A 140 -4.25 -8.46 -6.91
CA MET A 140 -4.72 -8.62 -8.29
C MET A 140 -3.57 -8.39 -9.26
N LEU A 141 -3.44 -9.23 -10.28
CA LEU A 141 -2.51 -9.04 -11.39
C LEU A 141 -3.22 -9.23 -12.73
N VAL A 142 -2.82 -8.42 -13.71
CA VAL A 142 -3.19 -8.57 -15.12
C VAL A 142 -1.94 -8.86 -15.93
N SER A 143 -1.93 -10.00 -16.60
CA SER A 143 -0.83 -10.44 -17.48
C SER A 143 -1.35 -11.47 -18.48
N ASP A 144 -0.94 -11.34 -19.74
CA ASP A 144 -1.32 -12.29 -20.79
C ASP A 144 -0.33 -13.46 -20.93
N THR A 145 0.84 -13.38 -20.30
CA THR A 145 1.94 -14.35 -20.47
C THR A 145 2.41 -15.00 -19.17
N LEU A 146 2.20 -14.34 -18.02
CA LEU A 146 2.74 -14.80 -16.76
C LEU A 146 2.02 -16.08 -16.29
N GLY A 147 2.81 -17.09 -15.92
CA GLY A 147 2.28 -18.32 -15.32
C GLY A 147 2.13 -18.23 -13.81
N TYR A 148 1.12 -18.89 -13.24
CA TYR A 148 0.88 -18.90 -11.79
C TYR A 148 2.07 -19.46 -11.00
N ALA A 149 2.74 -20.51 -11.48
CA ALA A 149 3.90 -21.09 -10.81
C ALA A 149 5.11 -20.13 -10.74
N GLU A 150 5.34 -19.35 -11.79
CA GLU A 150 6.40 -18.33 -11.83
C GLU A 150 6.08 -17.17 -10.87
N LEU A 151 4.81 -16.77 -10.81
CA LEU A 151 4.34 -15.77 -9.86
C LEU A 151 4.53 -16.23 -8.40
N MET A 152 4.12 -17.45 -8.06
CA MET A 152 4.28 -17.96 -6.69
C MET A 152 5.76 -18.07 -6.29
N ALA A 153 6.65 -18.44 -7.23
CA ALA A 153 8.09 -18.52 -6.96
C ALA A 153 8.70 -17.19 -6.48
N VAL A 154 8.14 -16.04 -6.86
CA VAL A 154 8.58 -14.72 -6.36
C VAL A 154 7.79 -14.23 -5.14
N LEU A 155 6.55 -14.71 -4.94
CA LEU A 155 5.70 -14.31 -3.82
C LEU A 155 5.96 -15.13 -2.54
N ASP A 156 6.30 -16.42 -2.63
CA ASP A 156 6.51 -17.27 -1.44
C ASP A 156 7.58 -16.69 -0.49
N PRO A 157 8.77 -16.24 -0.96
CA PRO A 157 9.77 -15.64 -0.06
C PRO A 157 9.30 -14.31 0.54
N LEU A 158 8.35 -13.63 -0.11
CA LEU A 158 7.77 -12.40 0.39
C LEU A 158 6.82 -12.66 1.55
N GLU A 159 6.06 -13.75 1.53
CA GLU A 159 5.15 -14.12 2.62
C GLU A 159 5.89 -14.27 3.96
N ASP A 160 7.05 -14.94 3.95
CA ASP A 160 7.91 -15.08 5.13
C ASP A 160 8.35 -13.71 5.69
N ARG A 161 8.73 -12.81 4.78
CA ARG A 161 9.16 -11.46 5.15
C ARG A 161 8.01 -10.62 5.72
N LEU A 162 6.81 -10.77 5.17
CA LEU A 162 5.61 -10.05 5.60
C LEU A 162 4.91 -10.69 6.81
N GLY A 163 5.17 -11.98 7.07
CA GLY A 163 4.55 -12.75 8.14
C GLY A 163 3.05 -12.96 7.94
N ARG A 164 2.57 -12.95 6.69
CA ARG A 164 1.17 -13.25 6.33
C ARG A 164 1.08 -13.71 4.86
N PRO A 165 0.07 -14.51 4.51
CA PRO A 165 -0.12 -14.99 3.13
C PRO A 165 -0.37 -13.84 2.15
N VAL A 166 0.11 -14.01 0.92
CA VAL A 166 -0.21 -13.20 -0.25
C VAL A 166 -1.06 -14.08 -1.17
N ASN A 167 -2.31 -13.66 -1.39
CA ASN A 167 -3.27 -14.38 -2.21
C ASN A 167 -3.41 -13.70 -3.59
N PRO A 168 -2.64 -14.15 -4.61
CA PRO A 168 -2.74 -13.58 -5.95
C PRO A 168 -3.98 -14.09 -6.70
N THR A 169 -4.66 -13.16 -7.35
CA THR A 169 -5.62 -13.41 -8.43
C THR A 169 -4.99 -12.91 -9.73
N LEU A 170 -4.79 -13.82 -10.68
CA LEU A 170 -4.17 -13.53 -11.97
C LEU A 170 -5.22 -13.65 -13.08
N TYR A 171 -5.32 -12.62 -13.93
CA TYR A 171 -6.15 -12.63 -15.13
C TYR A 171 -5.34 -12.22 -16.36
N THR A 172 -5.71 -12.75 -17.52
CA THR A 172 -5.40 -12.09 -18.80
C THR A 172 -6.34 -10.89 -19.02
N HIS A 173 -5.99 -10.01 -19.96
CA HIS A 173 -6.90 -8.92 -20.33
C HIS A 173 -8.25 -9.44 -20.85
N ASP A 174 -8.23 -10.53 -21.62
CA ASP A 174 -9.44 -11.15 -22.17
C ASP A 174 -10.35 -11.71 -21.07
N GLU A 175 -9.78 -12.41 -20.08
CA GLU A 175 -10.53 -12.95 -18.95
C GLU A 175 -11.12 -11.85 -18.07
N LEU A 176 -10.34 -10.79 -17.81
CA LEU A 176 -10.79 -9.63 -17.03
C LEU A 176 -11.98 -8.96 -17.73
N ASN A 177 -11.83 -8.65 -19.02
CA ASN A 177 -12.86 -8.02 -19.82
C ASN A 177 -14.11 -8.89 -19.93
N ASP A 178 -13.98 -10.18 -20.30
CA ASP A 178 -15.13 -11.09 -20.42
C ASP A 178 -15.94 -11.17 -19.12
N ARG A 179 -15.26 -11.29 -17.97
CA ARG A 179 -15.92 -11.35 -16.66
C ARG A 179 -16.62 -10.03 -16.31
N LEU A 180 -16.03 -8.89 -16.63
CA LEU A 180 -16.66 -7.58 -16.42
C LEU A 180 -17.91 -7.40 -17.28
N HIS A 181 -17.85 -7.77 -18.56
CA HIS A 181 -19.02 -7.74 -19.46
C HIS A 181 -20.15 -8.66 -18.99
N LYS A 182 -19.80 -9.81 -18.41
CA LYS A 182 -20.76 -10.74 -17.78
C LYS A 182 -21.29 -10.27 -16.42
N GLY A 183 -20.92 -9.07 -15.97
CA GLY A 183 -21.41 -8.49 -14.72
C GLY A 183 -20.85 -9.19 -13.48
N ASN A 184 -19.59 -9.65 -13.51
CA ASN A 184 -18.97 -10.29 -12.36
C ASN A 184 -18.94 -9.34 -11.13
N ALA A 185 -19.78 -9.64 -10.14
CA ALA A 185 -19.97 -8.80 -8.96
C ALA A 185 -18.71 -8.66 -8.08
N PHE A 186 -17.80 -9.64 -8.13
CA PHE A 186 -16.53 -9.54 -7.40
C PHE A 186 -15.62 -8.49 -8.04
N LEU A 187 -15.38 -8.57 -9.35
CA LEU A 187 -14.53 -7.62 -10.06
C LEU A 187 -15.08 -6.19 -10.02
N GLN A 188 -16.38 -6.01 -10.22
CA GLN A 188 -17.02 -4.69 -10.10
C GLN A 188 -16.75 -4.06 -8.73
N ARG A 189 -16.95 -4.84 -7.66
CA ARG A 189 -16.68 -4.38 -6.29
C ARG A 189 -15.21 -4.06 -6.06
N VAL A 190 -14.28 -4.86 -6.59
CA VAL A 190 -12.84 -4.61 -6.47
C VAL A 190 -12.47 -3.30 -7.21
N LEU A 191 -13.05 -3.06 -8.38
CA LEU A 191 -12.81 -1.85 -9.17
C LEU A 191 -13.40 -0.58 -8.53
N GLU A 192 -14.47 -0.68 -7.76
CA GLU A 192 -15.05 0.45 -7.01
C GLU A 192 -14.30 0.76 -5.70
N GLN A 193 -13.52 -0.18 -5.19
CA GLN A 193 -12.83 -0.04 -3.91
C GLN A 193 -11.44 0.60 -4.03
N PRO A 194 -10.89 1.15 -2.92
CA PRO A 194 -9.51 1.62 -2.88
C PRO A 194 -8.54 0.53 -3.31
N LYS A 195 -7.50 0.94 -4.04
CA LYS A 195 -6.43 0.07 -4.53
C LYS A 195 -5.10 0.62 -4.05
N LEU A 196 -4.23 -0.26 -3.61
CA LEU A 196 -2.82 0.05 -3.41
C LEU A 196 -2.05 -0.46 -4.63
N TRP A 197 -1.77 0.44 -5.55
CA TRP A 197 -1.08 0.13 -6.80
C TRP A 197 0.39 -0.28 -6.56
N VAL A 198 0.78 -1.38 -7.19
CA VAL A 198 2.13 -1.93 -7.17
C VAL A 198 2.77 -1.79 -8.55
N ILE A 199 2.08 -2.16 -9.63
CA ILE A 199 2.53 -1.95 -11.02
C ILE A 199 1.36 -1.36 -11.81
N GLY A 200 1.65 -0.40 -12.70
CA GLY A 200 0.65 0.27 -13.52
C GLY A 200 -0.36 1.11 -12.72
N GLY A 201 -1.50 1.34 -13.35
CA GLY A 201 -2.65 2.08 -12.85
C GLY A 201 -3.95 1.58 -13.47
N MET A 202 -5.04 2.33 -13.27
CA MET A 202 -6.37 1.94 -13.76
C MET A 202 -6.40 1.81 -15.28
N ASP A 203 -5.72 2.70 -15.98
CA ASP A 203 -5.70 2.74 -17.45
C ASP A 203 -5.02 1.49 -18.04
N ASP A 204 -4.06 0.90 -17.32
CA ASP A 204 -3.34 -0.31 -17.74
C ASP A 204 -4.19 -1.58 -17.61
N LEU A 205 -5.38 -1.51 -16.99
CA LEU A 205 -6.32 -2.64 -17.00
C LEU A 205 -7.01 -2.83 -18.35
N ALA A 206 -6.91 -1.84 -19.26
CA ALA A 206 -7.50 -1.85 -20.59
C ALA A 206 -8.95 -2.36 -20.62
N ILE A 207 -9.76 -1.90 -19.66
CA ILE A 207 -11.16 -2.29 -19.53
C ILE A 207 -11.94 -1.65 -20.68
N ALA A 208 -12.51 -2.48 -21.56
CA ALA A 208 -13.35 -1.97 -22.64
C ALA A 208 -14.63 -1.34 -22.08
N GLU A 209 -15.05 -0.21 -22.65
CA GLU A 209 -16.32 0.40 -22.24
C GLU A 209 -17.49 -0.55 -22.54
N PRO A 210 -18.42 -0.75 -21.58
CA PRO A 210 -19.60 -1.56 -21.82
C PRO A 210 -20.50 -0.84 -22.83
N GLY A 211 -20.45 -1.25 -24.11
CA GLY A 211 -21.48 -0.91 -25.10
C GLY A 211 -21.06 -0.09 -26.33
N ARG A 212 -20.10 -0.59 -27.12
CA ARG A 212 -20.17 -0.43 -28.60
C ARG A 212 -20.27 -1.81 -29.25
N ALA A 213 -21.40 -2.46 -29.04
CA ALA A 213 -21.90 -3.43 -30.01
C ALA A 213 -22.39 -2.61 -31.22
N GLY A 214 -21.68 -2.73 -32.34
CA GLY A 214 -22.20 -2.33 -33.65
C GLY A 214 -23.15 -3.37 -34.19
#